data_AF-A0A916WLJ6-F1
#
_entry.id   AF-A0A916WLJ6-F1
#
_cell.length_a   1.000
_cell.length_b   1.000
_cell.length_c   1.000
_cell.angle_alpha   90.00
_cell.angle_beta   90.00
_cell.angle_gamma   90.00
#
_symmetry.space_group_name_H-M   'P 1'
#
loop_
_entity.id
_entity.type
_entity.pdbx_description
1 polymer ?
#
loop_
_entity_poly.entity_id
_entity_poly.type
_entity_poly.pdbx_seq_one_letter_code
_entity_poly.pdbx_strand_id
1 'polypeptide(L)'
;MRQLGFETVFTAQSPKGPGLRIDLKAAYEAAKLLDTVPDGSLKPALALFAAINKTAGPARPSASGPRQLFFSLSEPVASKGWRIAMLLNLVDNATFDNDGGPVSEIVQRVTVESDALAGRNWADIAGELDARKNEARKTMTEVLPPDYEVHEDLGRQWPADGREWMFKIRLHPARPLTTDEITRSRSLVESIDSLMAWTAFETEKTPYEILSSGVVPYPVEVIAEADTVGIELEMPPSGMALPAVLMEEAVSAVSGSKPRSWDIDIEEGW
;
A
#
# COMPACT_ATOMS: atom_id res chain seq x y z
N MET A 1 -9.48 4.35 15.08
CA MET A 1 -9.56 4.56 13.62
C MET A 1 -9.32 6.03 13.33
N ARG A 2 -8.34 6.32 12.47
CA ARG A 2 -7.93 7.69 12.15
C ARG A 2 -8.95 8.43 11.29
N GLN A 3 -8.97 9.75 11.41
CA GLN A 3 -9.66 10.63 10.47
C GLN A 3 -8.68 11.08 9.38
N LEU A 4 -9.18 11.22 8.15
CA LEU A 4 -8.41 11.77 7.03
C LEU A 4 -8.47 13.29 7.07
N GLY A 5 -7.43 13.97 6.55
CA GLY A 5 -7.37 15.43 6.43
C GLY A 5 -8.31 16.04 5.39
N PHE A 6 -9.23 15.25 4.81
CA PHE A 6 -10.16 15.68 3.78
C PHE A 6 -11.51 14.95 3.89
N GLU A 7 -12.55 15.54 3.29
CA GLU A 7 -13.86 14.92 3.18
C GLU A 7 -13.81 13.72 2.21
N THR A 8 -14.46 12.61 2.57
CA THR A 8 -14.63 11.45 1.67
C THR A 8 -16.10 11.27 1.30
N VAL A 9 -16.36 11.08 0.01
CA VAL A 9 -17.71 10.85 -0.52
C VAL A 9 -17.71 9.62 -1.40
N PHE A 10 -18.69 8.75 -1.24
CA PHE A 10 -18.82 7.51 -2.02
C PHE A 10 -20.08 7.56 -2.87
N THR A 11 -19.91 7.56 -4.19
CA THR A 11 -21.01 7.66 -5.14
C THR A 11 -20.98 6.51 -6.12
N ALA A 12 -22.13 6.27 -6.77
CA ALA A 12 -22.17 5.45 -7.98
C ALA A 12 -21.17 5.97 -9.02
N GLN A 13 -20.70 5.07 -9.88
CA GLN A 13 -19.68 5.43 -10.86
C GLN A 13 -20.24 6.41 -11.89
N SER A 14 -19.39 7.29 -12.40
CA SER A 14 -19.77 8.17 -13.50
C SER A 14 -19.75 7.41 -14.83
N PRO A 15 -20.30 7.99 -15.92
CA PRO A 15 -20.18 7.39 -17.26
C PRO A 15 -18.74 7.17 -17.74
N LYS A 16 -17.74 7.75 -17.05
CA LYS A 16 -16.31 7.55 -17.32
C LYS A 16 -15.75 6.26 -16.70
N GLY A 17 -16.59 5.48 -16.01
CA GLY A 17 -16.20 4.28 -15.26
C GLY A 17 -15.79 4.62 -13.82
N PRO A 18 -15.27 3.63 -13.09
CA PRO A 18 -14.93 3.83 -11.70
C PRO A 18 -13.65 4.64 -11.56
N GLY A 19 -13.51 5.38 -10.46
CA GLY A 19 -12.39 6.28 -10.27
C GLY A 19 -12.32 6.96 -8.92
N LEU A 20 -11.21 7.68 -8.70
CA LEU A 20 -11.03 8.62 -7.61
C LEU A 20 -10.97 10.03 -8.18
N ARG A 21 -11.87 10.89 -7.72
CA ARG A 21 -11.85 12.32 -8.01
C ARG A 21 -11.33 13.05 -6.78
N ILE A 22 -10.26 13.80 -6.96
CA ILE A 22 -9.64 14.58 -5.89
C ILE A 22 -9.90 16.07 -6.20
N ASP A 23 -10.72 16.70 -5.36
CA ASP A 23 -10.99 18.13 -5.41
C ASP A 23 -9.97 18.86 -4.53
N LEU A 24 -9.26 19.81 -5.14
CA LEU A 24 -8.21 20.59 -4.50
C LEU A 24 -8.77 21.87 -3.88
N LYS A 25 -8.14 22.36 -2.81
CA LYS A 25 -8.46 23.68 -2.24
C LYS A 25 -8.18 24.80 -3.24
N ALA A 26 -8.82 25.95 -3.02
CA ALA A 26 -8.83 27.05 -3.98
C ALA A 26 -7.44 27.64 -4.33
N ALA A 27 -6.45 27.48 -3.44
CA ALA A 27 -5.09 27.94 -3.66
C ALA A 27 -4.28 27.07 -4.63
N TYR A 28 -4.80 25.91 -5.04
CA TYR A 28 -4.10 24.92 -5.85
C TYR A 28 -4.75 24.71 -7.20
N GLU A 29 -3.93 24.36 -8.20
CA GLU A 29 -4.37 24.05 -9.56
C GLU A 29 -3.93 22.64 -9.94
N ALA A 30 -4.87 21.87 -10.49
CA ALA A 30 -4.64 20.47 -10.87
C ALA A 30 -3.54 20.33 -11.92
N ALA A 31 -3.50 21.23 -12.91
CA ALA A 31 -2.47 21.19 -13.96
C ALA A 31 -1.05 21.35 -13.40
N LYS A 32 -0.88 22.15 -12.36
CA LYS A 32 0.42 22.35 -11.68
C LYS A 32 0.78 21.18 -10.76
N LEU A 33 -0.23 20.42 -10.32
CA LEU A 33 -0.05 19.26 -9.46
C LEU A 33 0.05 17.94 -10.22
N LEU A 34 -0.40 17.84 -11.47
CA LEU A 34 -0.35 16.58 -12.23
C LEU A 34 1.06 15.99 -12.36
N ASP A 35 2.06 16.87 -12.44
CA ASP A 35 3.47 16.51 -12.55
C ASP A 35 4.15 16.36 -11.17
N THR A 36 3.48 16.76 -10.08
CA THR A 36 4.04 16.75 -8.71
C THR A 36 3.30 15.82 -7.75
N VAL A 37 2.07 15.37 -8.07
CA VAL A 37 1.40 14.28 -7.36
C VAL A 37 2.32 13.08 -7.49
N PRO A 38 3.00 12.65 -6.41
CA PRO A 38 4.29 12.02 -6.57
C PRO A 38 4.15 10.73 -7.38
N ASP A 39 5.10 10.53 -8.29
CA ASP A 39 5.35 9.22 -8.87
C ASP A 39 5.47 8.13 -7.80
N GLY A 40 5.85 8.51 -6.57
CA GLY A 40 5.98 7.62 -5.41
C GLY A 40 4.74 7.38 -4.55
N SER A 41 3.61 8.08 -4.73
CA SER A 41 2.47 7.94 -3.79
C SER A 41 1.40 6.98 -4.28
N LEU A 42 0.57 7.39 -5.24
CA LEU A 42 -0.57 6.58 -5.72
C LEU A 42 -0.16 5.58 -6.82
N LYS A 43 0.81 5.94 -7.66
CA LYS A 43 1.20 5.14 -8.83
C LYS A 43 1.73 3.75 -8.44
N PRO A 44 2.52 3.57 -7.36
CA PRO A 44 2.95 2.24 -6.92
C PRO A 44 1.77 1.31 -6.61
N ALA A 45 0.73 1.79 -5.91
CA ALA A 45 -0.46 0.99 -5.60
C ALA A 45 -1.21 0.59 -6.87
N LEU A 46 -1.40 1.54 -7.79
CA LEU A 46 -2.09 1.29 -9.04
C LEU A 46 -1.32 0.32 -9.94
N ALA A 47 0.02 0.40 -9.96
CA ALA A 47 0.88 -0.52 -10.70
C ALA A 47 0.84 -1.93 -10.10
N LEU A 48 0.94 -2.03 -8.78
CA LEU A 48 0.83 -3.29 -8.04
C LEU A 48 -0.51 -3.98 -8.30
N PHE A 49 -1.62 -3.25 -8.16
CA PHE A 49 -2.93 -3.82 -8.43
C PHE A 49 -3.13 -4.16 -9.90
N ALA A 50 -2.61 -3.37 -10.83
CA ALA A 50 -2.70 -3.70 -12.25
C ALA A 50 -1.96 -5.02 -12.56
N ALA A 51 -0.80 -5.23 -11.96
CA ALA A 51 -0.03 -6.46 -12.10
C ALA A 51 -0.75 -7.67 -11.49
N ILE A 52 -1.15 -7.59 -10.22
CA ILE A 52 -1.84 -8.69 -9.50
C ILE A 52 -3.14 -9.09 -10.21
N ASN A 53 -3.92 -8.10 -10.66
CA ASN A 53 -5.20 -8.36 -11.32
C ASN A 53 -5.10 -8.52 -12.85
N LYS A 54 -3.89 -8.50 -13.41
CA LYS A 54 -3.62 -8.66 -14.86
C LYS A 54 -4.41 -7.68 -15.75
N THR A 55 -4.53 -6.43 -15.32
CA THR A 55 -5.21 -5.37 -16.10
C THR A 55 -4.21 -4.57 -16.96
N ALA A 56 -4.69 -3.89 -18.00
CA ALA A 56 -3.89 -3.27 -19.07
C ALA A 56 -2.96 -2.09 -18.68
N GLY A 57 -2.65 -1.92 -17.39
CA GLY A 57 -1.70 -0.92 -16.88
C GLY A 57 -2.27 -0.04 -15.76
N PRO A 58 -1.39 0.66 -15.02
CA PRO A 58 -1.81 1.56 -13.95
C PRO A 58 -2.57 2.74 -14.52
N ALA A 59 -3.63 3.15 -13.82
CA ALA A 59 -4.33 4.36 -14.21
C ALA A 59 -3.47 5.60 -14.01
N ARG A 60 -3.53 6.51 -14.98
CA ARG A 60 -2.82 7.78 -14.91
C ARG A 60 -3.76 8.88 -14.41
N PRO A 61 -3.29 9.80 -13.56
CA PRO A 61 -4.06 10.97 -13.24
C PRO A 61 -4.31 11.80 -14.48
N SER A 62 -5.47 12.44 -14.53
CA SER A 62 -5.84 13.42 -15.54
C SER A 62 -6.47 14.62 -14.85
N ALA A 63 -6.24 15.83 -15.39
CA ALA A 63 -7.00 16.98 -14.97
C ALA A 63 -8.42 16.84 -15.53
N SER A 64 -9.41 16.76 -14.66
CA SER A 64 -10.82 16.80 -15.03
C SER A 64 -11.45 18.18 -14.83
N GLY A 65 -10.66 19.14 -14.33
CA GLY A 65 -10.99 20.55 -14.15
C GLY A 65 -9.80 21.35 -13.62
N PRO A 66 -9.96 22.68 -13.40
CA PRO A 66 -8.85 23.54 -12.96
C PRO A 66 -8.31 23.16 -11.57
N ARG A 67 -9.14 22.54 -10.72
CA ARG A 67 -8.81 22.16 -9.34
C ARG A 67 -9.22 20.72 -9.04
N GLN A 68 -9.26 19.88 -10.06
CA GLN A 68 -9.73 18.51 -9.93
C GLN A 68 -8.82 17.54 -10.67
N LEU A 69 -8.35 16.54 -9.94
CA LEU A 69 -7.65 15.38 -10.49
C LEU A 69 -8.62 14.21 -10.56
N PHE A 70 -8.50 13.41 -11.61
CA PHE A 70 -9.22 12.16 -11.77
C PHE A 70 -8.26 11.02 -12.05
N PHE A 71 -8.34 9.99 -11.21
CA PHE A 71 -7.70 8.71 -11.41
C PHE A 71 -8.78 7.72 -11.83
N SER A 72 -8.72 7.25 -13.06
CA SER A 72 -9.52 6.07 -13.45
C SER A 72 -9.10 4.89 -12.57
N LEU A 73 -9.98 3.95 -12.27
CA LEU A 73 -9.62 2.73 -11.60
C LEU A 73 -10.09 1.54 -12.44
N SER A 74 -9.37 0.42 -12.35
CA SER A 74 -9.89 -0.83 -12.89
C SER A 74 -10.94 -1.40 -11.93
N GLU A 75 -11.91 -2.14 -12.47
CA GLU A 75 -12.97 -2.76 -11.68
C GLU A 75 -12.46 -3.61 -10.50
N PRO A 76 -11.39 -4.42 -10.65
CA PRO A 76 -10.84 -5.16 -9.51
C PRO A 76 -10.35 -4.26 -8.36
N VAL A 77 -9.90 -3.04 -8.65
CA VAL A 77 -9.49 -2.08 -7.62
C VAL A 77 -10.71 -1.40 -7.02
N ALA A 78 -11.60 -0.90 -7.86
CA ALA A 78 -12.77 -0.12 -7.45
C ALA A 78 -13.83 -0.93 -6.68
N SER A 79 -13.83 -2.25 -6.84
CA SER A 79 -14.78 -3.15 -6.17
C SER A 79 -14.37 -3.62 -4.78
N LYS A 80 -13.17 -3.25 -4.29
CA LYS A 80 -12.63 -3.70 -3.00
C LYS A 80 -12.35 -2.51 -2.08
N GLY A 81 -13.08 -2.43 -0.96
CA GLY A 81 -12.98 -1.32 -0.02
C GLY A 81 -11.57 -1.15 0.54
N TRP A 82 -10.90 -2.24 0.94
CA TRP A 82 -9.52 -2.16 1.45
C TRP A 82 -8.51 -1.58 0.46
N ARG A 83 -8.68 -1.81 -0.86
CA ARG A 83 -7.79 -1.23 -1.89
C ARG A 83 -8.02 0.27 -2.00
N ILE A 84 -9.27 0.71 -1.95
CA ILE A 84 -9.62 2.13 -1.89
C ILE A 84 -9.11 2.76 -0.60
N ALA A 85 -9.19 2.07 0.53
CA ALA A 85 -8.68 2.59 1.79
C ALA A 85 -7.17 2.85 1.74
N MET A 86 -6.39 1.94 1.14
CA MET A 86 -4.97 2.17 0.87
C MET A 86 -4.73 3.41 -0.01
N LEU A 87 -5.51 3.59 -1.09
CA LEU A 87 -5.37 4.75 -1.96
C LEU A 87 -5.69 6.05 -1.21
N LEU A 88 -6.72 6.08 -0.37
CA LEU A 88 -7.06 7.26 0.43
C LEU A 88 -5.98 7.56 1.48
N ASN A 89 -5.40 6.53 2.11
CA ASN A 89 -4.27 6.68 3.01
C ASN A 89 -3.07 7.34 2.32
N LEU A 90 -2.79 6.95 1.07
CA LEU A 90 -1.72 7.54 0.26
C LEU A 90 -2.02 8.99 -0.13
N VAL A 91 -3.28 9.34 -0.44
CA VAL A 91 -3.67 10.75 -0.66
C VAL A 91 -3.44 11.55 0.61
N ASP A 92 -3.86 11.03 1.76
CA ASP A 92 -3.72 11.69 3.06
C ASP A 92 -2.26 11.93 3.41
N ASN A 93 -1.39 10.93 3.27
CA ASN A 93 0.04 11.09 3.49
C ASN A 93 0.67 12.08 2.48
N ALA A 94 0.38 11.94 1.18
CA ALA A 94 0.95 12.81 0.15
C ALA A 94 0.50 14.28 0.25
N THR A 95 -0.56 14.55 1.00
CA THR A 95 -1.12 15.90 1.20
C THR A 95 -0.88 16.43 2.61
N PHE A 96 -0.21 15.63 3.44
CA PHE A 96 0.25 15.98 4.76
C PHE A 96 1.51 16.86 4.67
N ASP A 97 1.54 17.97 5.42
CA ASP A 97 2.63 18.94 5.42
C ASP A 97 3.55 18.72 6.62
N ASN A 98 4.85 18.57 6.37
CA ASN A 98 5.89 18.29 7.38
C ASN A 98 6.57 19.55 7.94
N ASP A 99 6.30 20.75 7.38
CA ASP A 99 7.12 21.94 7.65
C ASP A 99 6.62 22.84 8.81
N GLY A 100 5.72 22.34 9.66
CA GLY A 100 5.36 23.02 10.92
C GLY A 100 4.65 24.38 10.78
N GLY A 101 4.16 24.72 9.59
CA GLY A 101 3.34 25.91 9.32
C GLY A 101 1.82 25.65 9.40
N PRO A 102 0.97 26.69 9.37
CA PRO A 102 -0.47 26.52 9.26
C PRO A 102 -0.82 25.82 7.95
N VAL A 103 -1.28 24.59 8.09
CA VAL A 103 -1.69 23.65 7.05
C VAL A 103 -2.45 24.32 5.91
N SER A 104 -1.95 24.17 4.70
CA SER A 104 -2.80 24.24 3.51
C SER A 104 -3.01 22.81 3.01
N GLU A 105 -3.89 22.07 3.67
CA GLU A 105 -4.46 20.78 3.19
C GLU A 105 -4.77 20.97 1.70
N ILE A 106 -3.98 20.33 0.83
CA ILE A 106 -4.06 20.56 -0.61
C ILE A 106 -5.41 20.07 -1.14
N VAL A 107 -5.92 19.00 -0.52
CA VAL A 107 -7.15 18.32 -0.87
C VAL A 107 -8.29 18.80 0.03
N GLN A 108 -9.40 19.15 -0.61
CA GLN A 108 -10.64 19.47 0.08
C GLN A 108 -11.50 18.23 0.25
N ARG A 109 -11.61 17.42 -0.81
CA ARG A 109 -12.49 16.27 -0.88
C ARG A 109 -11.95 15.21 -1.82
N VAL A 110 -12.15 13.95 -1.47
CA VAL A 110 -12.01 12.82 -2.39
C VAL A 110 -13.37 12.15 -2.60
N THR A 111 -13.79 12.06 -3.86
CA THR A 111 -14.98 11.31 -4.27
C THR A 111 -14.55 9.96 -4.86
N VAL A 112 -15.00 8.88 -4.25
CA VAL A 112 -14.86 7.52 -4.75
C VAL A 112 -16.06 7.22 -5.65
N GLU A 113 -15.81 7.08 -6.95
CA GLU A 113 -16.80 6.71 -7.95
C GLU A 113 -16.75 5.19 -8.16
N SER A 114 -17.67 4.45 -7.55
CA SER A 114 -17.75 2.99 -7.67
C SER A 114 -19.14 2.49 -7.31
N ASP A 115 -19.78 1.75 -8.21
CA ASP A 115 -21.10 1.15 -7.93
C ASP A 115 -21.06 0.15 -6.77
N ALA A 116 -19.95 -0.57 -6.63
CA ALA A 116 -19.75 -1.54 -5.55
C ALA A 116 -19.60 -0.90 -4.16
N LEU A 117 -19.22 0.40 -4.11
CA LEU A 117 -18.93 1.11 -2.87
C LEU A 117 -19.85 2.32 -2.65
N ALA A 118 -20.82 2.55 -3.52
CA ALA A 118 -21.73 3.69 -3.43
C ALA A 118 -22.48 3.71 -2.09
N GLY A 119 -22.54 4.88 -1.44
CA GLY A 119 -23.23 5.06 -0.16
C GLY A 119 -22.47 4.52 1.07
N ARG A 120 -21.26 3.96 0.87
CA ARG A 120 -20.37 3.60 1.98
C ARG A 120 -19.69 4.83 2.58
N ASN A 121 -18.96 4.61 3.66
CA ASN A 121 -18.16 5.65 4.30
C ASN A 121 -16.71 5.18 4.56
N TRP A 122 -15.86 6.11 5.00
CA TRP A 122 -14.46 5.84 5.35
C TRP A 122 -14.31 4.71 6.39
N ALA A 123 -15.13 4.73 7.44
CA ALA A 123 -15.01 3.76 8.52
C ALA A 123 -15.26 2.33 8.05
N ASP A 124 -16.22 2.15 7.12
CA ASP A 124 -16.52 0.83 6.57
C ASP A 124 -15.32 0.25 5.80
N ILE A 125 -14.68 1.06 4.95
CA ILE A 125 -13.58 0.58 4.09
C ILE A 125 -12.24 0.51 4.83
N ALA A 126 -12.02 1.35 5.84
CA ALA A 126 -10.87 1.26 6.74
C ALA A 126 -10.95 -0.02 7.58
N GLY A 127 -12.15 -0.39 8.06
CA GLY A 127 -12.38 -1.66 8.73
C GLY A 127 -12.11 -2.89 7.83
N GLU A 128 -12.36 -2.79 6.52
CA GLU A 128 -11.95 -3.84 5.57
C GLU A 128 -10.43 -3.95 5.41
N LEU A 129 -9.71 -2.82 5.44
CA LEU A 129 -8.24 -2.84 5.41
C LEU A 129 -7.68 -3.49 6.68
N ASP A 130 -8.24 -3.19 7.86
CA ASP A 130 -7.88 -3.85 9.12
C ASP A 130 -8.19 -5.35 9.10
N ALA A 131 -9.35 -5.74 8.57
CA ALA A 131 -9.70 -7.15 8.40
C ALA A 131 -8.70 -7.86 7.47
N ARG A 132 -8.29 -7.22 6.36
CA ARG A 132 -7.31 -7.77 5.42
C ARG A 132 -5.91 -7.86 6.03
N LYS A 133 -5.48 -6.87 6.83
CA LYS A 133 -4.23 -6.94 7.61
C LYS A 133 -4.23 -8.10 8.59
N ASN A 134 -5.34 -8.30 9.32
CA ASN A 134 -5.49 -9.40 10.26
C ASN A 134 -5.52 -10.77 9.57
N GLU A 135 -6.15 -10.89 8.41
CA GLU A 135 -6.11 -12.09 7.58
C GLU A 135 -4.68 -12.38 7.12
N ALA A 136 -3.97 -11.38 6.60
CA ALA A 136 -2.58 -11.52 6.20
C ALA A 136 -1.68 -11.94 7.36
N ARG A 137 -1.91 -11.40 8.57
CA ARG A 137 -1.17 -11.81 9.77
C ARG A 137 -1.36 -13.29 10.10
N LYS A 138 -2.58 -13.82 9.95
CA LYS A 138 -2.85 -15.25 10.12
C LYS A 138 -2.11 -16.07 9.07
N THR A 139 -2.20 -15.68 7.79
CA THR A 139 -1.47 -16.32 6.70
C THR A 139 0.03 -16.37 6.98
N MET A 140 0.63 -15.24 7.36
CA MET A 140 2.07 -15.18 7.62
C MET A 140 2.46 -15.98 8.87
N THR A 141 1.60 -16.03 9.90
CA THR A 141 1.81 -16.88 11.09
C THR A 141 1.76 -18.38 10.75
N GLU A 142 0.94 -18.78 9.79
CA GLU A 142 0.86 -20.17 9.30
C GLU A 142 2.08 -20.57 8.46
N VAL A 143 2.74 -19.60 7.83
CA VAL A 143 3.96 -19.82 7.02
C VAL A 143 5.22 -19.95 7.89
N LEU A 144 5.22 -19.37 9.10
CA LEU A 144 6.34 -19.53 10.04
C LEU A 144 6.57 -21.02 10.38
N PRO A 145 7.84 -21.48 10.47
CA PRO A 145 8.15 -22.84 10.89
C PRO A 145 7.49 -23.17 12.25
N PRO A 146 6.98 -24.41 12.48
CA PRO A 146 6.22 -24.72 13.68
C PRO A 146 6.95 -24.47 15.01
N ASP A 147 8.28 -24.54 14.97
CA ASP A 147 9.24 -24.32 16.06
C ASP A 147 9.87 -22.92 16.06
N TYR A 148 9.46 -22.04 15.14
CA TYR A 148 9.93 -20.66 15.10
C TYR A 148 9.27 -19.84 16.21
N GLU A 149 10.08 -19.36 17.15
CA GLU A 149 9.65 -18.46 18.21
C GLU A 149 10.11 -17.05 17.85
N VAL A 150 9.17 -16.15 17.54
CA VAL A 150 9.48 -14.77 17.14
C VAL A 150 10.03 -13.99 18.32
N HIS A 151 9.44 -14.17 19.51
CA HIS A 151 9.87 -13.60 20.79
C HIS A 151 9.20 -14.36 21.94
N GLU A 152 9.81 -14.37 23.13
CA GLU A 152 9.32 -15.14 24.29
C GLU A 152 7.85 -14.82 24.65
N ASP A 153 7.50 -13.54 24.62
CA ASP A 153 6.14 -13.07 24.93
C ASP A 153 5.13 -13.26 23.78
N LEU A 154 5.61 -13.36 22.53
CA LEU A 154 4.77 -13.42 21.33
C LEU A 154 4.57 -14.86 20.82
N GLY A 155 5.53 -15.74 21.11
CA GLY A 155 5.62 -17.11 20.61
C GLY A 155 5.73 -17.16 19.08
N ARG A 156 5.09 -18.15 18.46
CA ARG A 156 4.97 -18.27 16.99
C ARG A 156 3.81 -17.42 16.47
N GLN A 157 3.88 -16.10 16.62
CA GLN A 157 2.89 -15.18 16.05
C GLN A 157 3.59 -14.08 15.27
N TRP A 158 3.05 -13.76 14.09
CA TRP A 158 3.53 -12.62 13.32
C TRP A 158 3.24 -11.31 14.07
N PRO A 159 4.22 -10.40 14.22
CA PRO A 159 4.04 -9.14 14.93
C PRO A 159 2.89 -8.28 14.39
N ALA A 160 2.14 -7.65 15.29
CA ALA A 160 1.01 -6.78 14.90
C ALA A 160 1.48 -5.43 14.32
N ASP A 161 2.57 -4.89 14.86
CA ASP A 161 3.25 -3.67 14.40
C ASP A 161 4.64 -4.03 13.86
N GLY A 162 5.17 -3.17 13.00
CA GLY A 162 6.48 -3.31 12.39
C GLY A 162 7.62 -2.63 13.17
N ARG A 163 7.29 -1.66 14.01
CA ARG A 163 8.25 -0.67 14.53
C ARG A 163 9.34 -1.20 15.44
N GLU A 164 9.16 -2.36 16.04
CA GLU A 164 10.11 -2.99 16.97
C GLU A 164 10.82 -4.19 16.32
N TRP A 165 10.75 -4.33 15.00
CA TRP A 165 11.16 -5.57 14.33
C TRP A 165 12.00 -5.30 13.09
N MET A 166 13.02 -6.13 12.89
CA MET A 166 13.67 -6.35 11.61
C MET A 166 13.02 -7.55 10.92
N PHE A 167 12.73 -7.42 9.63
CA PHE A 167 12.18 -8.49 8.81
C PHE A 167 13.12 -8.78 7.65
N LYS A 168 13.47 -10.06 7.45
CA LYS A 168 14.08 -10.57 6.21
C LYS A 168 13.10 -11.58 5.64
N ILE A 169 12.46 -11.23 4.52
CA ILE A 169 11.40 -12.02 3.91
C ILE A 169 11.82 -12.37 2.50
N ARG A 170 12.02 -13.66 2.22
CA ARG A 170 12.43 -14.16 0.92
C ARG A 170 11.42 -15.21 0.42
N LEU A 171 11.03 -15.06 -0.82
CA LEU A 171 10.23 -15.98 -1.60
C LEU A 171 11.13 -16.74 -2.56
N HIS A 172 10.96 -18.06 -2.60
CA HIS A 172 11.57 -18.90 -3.62
C HIS A 172 10.54 -19.24 -4.69
N PRO A 173 10.65 -18.69 -5.91
CA PRO A 173 9.76 -19.02 -7.01
C PRO A 173 9.75 -20.52 -7.32
N ALA A 174 8.65 -21.03 -7.88
CA ALA A 174 8.53 -22.46 -8.23
C ALA A 174 9.53 -22.93 -9.30
N ARG A 175 10.04 -21.99 -10.10
CA ARG A 175 11.09 -22.17 -11.10
C ARG A 175 11.96 -20.92 -11.15
N PRO A 176 13.19 -21.02 -11.68
CA PRO A 176 13.98 -19.83 -11.96
C PRO A 176 13.19 -18.81 -12.80
N LEU A 177 13.24 -17.55 -12.37
CA LEU A 177 12.67 -16.41 -13.07
C LEU A 177 13.53 -16.06 -14.29
N THR A 178 12.87 -15.68 -15.37
CA THR A 178 13.53 -15.06 -16.53
C THR A 178 13.96 -13.63 -16.19
N THR A 179 14.88 -13.05 -16.97
CA THR A 179 15.36 -11.67 -16.79
C THR A 179 14.22 -10.64 -16.73
N ASP A 180 13.21 -10.81 -17.58
CA ASP A 180 12.03 -9.94 -17.60
C ASP A 180 11.19 -10.10 -16.33
N GLU A 181 11.03 -11.32 -15.84
CA GLU A 181 10.30 -11.61 -14.60
C GLU A 181 11.03 -11.10 -13.37
N ILE A 182 12.36 -11.20 -13.34
CA ILE A 182 13.19 -10.61 -12.28
C ILE A 182 12.98 -9.10 -12.22
N THR A 183 13.07 -8.43 -13.37
CA THR A 183 12.90 -6.96 -13.47
C THR A 183 11.52 -6.53 -13.01
N ARG A 184 10.47 -7.24 -13.45
CA ARG A 184 9.09 -6.94 -13.05
C ARG A 184 8.84 -7.22 -11.57
N SER A 185 9.36 -8.34 -11.05
CA SER A 185 9.23 -8.69 -9.64
C SER A 185 9.90 -7.64 -8.75
N ARG A 186 11.14 -7.24 -9.09
CA ARG A 186 11.87 -6.16 -8.40
C ARG A 186 11.03 -4.88 -8.32
N SER A 187 10.53 -4.41 -9.47
CA SER A 187 9.73 -3.18 -9.52
C SER A 187 8.44 -3.25 -8.70
N LEU A 188 7.82 -4.43 -8.59
CA LEU A 188 6.63 -4.63 -7.76
C LEU A 188 6.97 -4.67 -6.27
N VAL A 189 8.10 -5.25 -5.88
CA VAL A 189 8.57 -5.21 -4.48
C VAL A 189 8.97 -3.79 -4.07
N GLU A 190 9.67 -3.05 -4.94
CA GLU A 190 9.96 -1.62 -4.74
C GLU A 190 8.67 -0.78 -4.63
N SER A 191 7.63 -1.16 -5.38
CA SER A 191 6.31 -0.53 -5.25
C SER A 191 5.70 -0.82 -3.88
N ILE A 192 5.78 -2.06 -3.39
CA ILE A 192 5.28 -2.43 -2.05
C ILE A 192 6.04 -1.65 -0.97
N ASP A 193 7.37 -1.58 -1.06
CA ASP A 193 8.18 -0.76 -0.17
C ASP A 193 7.74 0.71 -0.16
N SER A 194 7.57 1.30 -1.35
CA SER A 194 7.05 2.66 -1.46
C SER A 194 5.71 2.81 -0.74
N LEU A 195 4.78 1.85 -0.89
CA LEU A 195 3.49 1.89 -0.21
C LEU A 195 3.62 1.84 1.32
N MET A 196 4.58 1.09 1.84
CA MET A 196 4.87 1.05 3.28
C MET A 196 5.45 2.37 3.77
N ALA A 197 6.45 2.91 3.06
CA ALA A 197 7.06 4.20 3.38
C ALA A 197 6.02 5.34 3.40
N TRP A 198 5.04 5.31 2.49
CA TRP A 198 3.92 6.26 2.42
C TRP A 198 2.69 5.83 3.25
N THR A 199 2.86 4.86 4.16
CA THR A 199 1.89 4.44 5.18
C THR A 199 0.53 4.02 4.63
N ALA A 200 0.51 3.44 3.42
CA ALA A 200 -0.71 2.98 2.75
C ALA A 200 -1.53 1.99 3.61
N PHE A 201 -0.85 1.23 4.47
CA PHE A 201 -1.43 0.18 5.31
C PHE A 201 -1.83 0.67 6.72
N GLU A 202 -1.69 1.96 7.01
CA GLU A 202 -1.98 2.53 8.33
C GLU A 202 -3.44 3.00 8.45
N THR A 203 -4.10 2.58 9.52
CA THR A 203 -5.55 2.75 9.78
C THR A 203 -5.84 3.41 11.13
N GLU A 204 -4.84 3.48 12.00
CA GLU A 204 -4.94 3.96 13.37
C GLU A 204 -4.19 5.28 13.56
N LYS A 205 -2.98 5.40 13.00
CA LYS A 205 -2.09 6.56 13.19
C LYS A 205 -2.16 7.52 12.01
N THR A 206 -2.22 8.81 12.28
CA THR A 206 -2.06 9.87 11.29
C THR A 206 -0.62 9.98 10.81
N PRO A 207 -0.34 10.57 9.64
CA PRO A 207 1.04 10.77 9.19
C PRO A 207 1.87 11.56 10.21
N TYR A 208 1.27 12.56 10.89
CA TYR A 208 1.91 13.29 11.98
C TYR A 208 2.37 12.40 13.14
N GLU A 209 1.51 11.49 13.61
CA GLU A 209 1.83 10.57 14.72
C GLU A 209 2.93 9.58 14.33
N ILE A 210 3.00 9.20 13.06
CA ILE A 210 4.07 8.34 12.53
C ILE A 210 5.40 9.10 12.55
N LEU A 211 5.42 10.33 12.02
CA LEU A 211 6.63 11.16 11.97
C LEU A 211 7.13 11.58 13.36
N SER A 212 6.22 11.98 14.23
CA SER A 212 6.55 12.45 15.58
C SER A 212 6.99 11.33 16.53
N SER A 213 6.77 10.06 16.17
CA SER A 213 7.21 8.92 16.98
C SER A 213 8.72 8.68 16.98
N GLY A 214 9.50 9.41 16.17
CA GLY A 214 10.97 9.45 16.27
C GLY A 214 11.70 8.15 15.92
N VAL A 215 11.00 7.18 15.31
CA VAL A 215 11.59 5.90 14.89
C VAL A 215 12.38 6.09 13.59
N VAL A 216 13.70 5.93 13.62
CA VAL A 216 14.54 5.82 12.41
C VAL A 216 15.70 4.88 12.77
N PRO A 217 15.77 3.65 12.21
CA PRO A 217 16.05 3.47 10.77
C PRO A 217 14.99 2.68 9.99
N TYR A 218 14.84 3.02 8.69
CA TYR A 218 14.10 2.24 7.68
C TYR A 218 14.99 1.96 6.44
N PRO A 219 16.18 1.33 6.59
CA PRO A 219 16.92 0.78 5.47
C PRO A 219 16.11 -0.35 4.84
N VAL A 220 16.05 -0.35 3.51
CA VAL A 220 15.39 -1.40 2.75
C VAL A 220 16.34 -1.97 1.72
N GLU A 221 16.43 -3.30 1.67
CA GLU A 221 17.10 -4.01 0.60
C GLU A 221 16.08 -4.84 -0.17
N VAL A 222 15.93 -4.55 -1.47
CA VAL A 222 15.10 -5.35 -2.38
C VAL A 222 15.96 -6.36 -3.13
N ILE A 223 15.69 -7.63 -2.88
CA ILE A 223 16.35 -8.77 -3.51
C ILE A 223 15.46 -9.27 -4.64
N ALA A 224 16.02 -9.38 -5.84
CA ALA A 224 15.34 -10.00 -6.97
C ALA A 224 16.38 -10.65 -7.88
N GLU A 225 16.39 -11.97 -7.84
CA GLU A 225 17.28 -12.88 -8.53
C GLU A 225 16.46 -14.01 -9.17
N ALA A 226 17.13 -14.93 -9.89
CA ALA A 226 16.45 -16.02 -10.57
C ALA A 226 15.66 -16.92 -9.61
N ASP A 227 16.23 -17.26 -8.45
CA ASP A 227 15.67 -18.24 -7.52
C ASP A 227 15.12 -17.63 -6.22
N THR A 228 15.19 -16.29 -6.10
CA THR A 228 14.81 -15.58 -4.87
C THR A 228 14.27 -14.19 -5.20
N VAL A 229 13.15 -13.83 -4.59
CA VAL A 229 12.64 -12.45 -4.54
C VAL A 229 12.33 -12.12 -3.09
N GLY A 230 12.75 -10.98 -2.57
CA GLY A 230 12.56 -10.68 -1.17
C GLY A 230 12.79 -9.23 -0.82
N ILE A 231 12.58 -8.94 0.45
CA ILE A 231 12.78 -7.64 1.05
C ILE A 231 13.37 -7.82 2.44
N GLU A 232 14.37 -7.01 2.76
CA GLU A 232 14.92 -6.88 4.11
C GLU A 232 14.70 -5.45 4.58
N LEU A 233 14.17 -5.29 5.78
CA LEU A 233 13.85 -3.96 6.30
C LEU A 233 13.86 -3.95 7.83
N GLU A 234 14.24 -2.81 8.38
CA GLU A 234 14.31 -2.56 9.82
C GLU A 234 13.20 -1.57 10.20
N MET A 235 12.51 -1.87 11.31
CA MET A 235 11.49 -1.03 11.96
C MET A 235 10.46 -0.40 10.99
N PRO A 236 9.75 -1.21 10.17
CA PRO A 236 8.77 -0.68 9.22
C PRO A 236 7.71 0.22 9.89
N PRO A 237 7.27 1.29 9.20
CA PRO A 237 6.33 2.26 9.77
C PRO A 237 4.92 1.68 9.98
N SER A 238 4.64 0.49 9.42
CA SER A 238 3.38 -0.24 9.51
C SER A 238 3.63 -1.76 9.53
N GLY A 239 2.66 -2.56 9.97
CA GLY A 239 2.79 -4.02 10.04
C GLY A 239 3.06 -4.71 8.69
N MET A 240 4.00 -5.65 8.68
CA MET A 240 4.54 -6.28 7.46
C MET A 240 3.73 -7.42 6.84
N ALA A 241 2.68 -7.91 7.52
CA ALA A 241 1.99 -9.10 7.07
C ALA A 241 1.30 -8.90 5.71
N LEU A 242 0.55 -7.81 5.54
CA LEU A 242 -0.13 -7.52 4.28
C LEU A 242 0.85 -7.20 3.13
N PRO A 243 1.89 -6.37 3.33
CA PRO A 243 2.98 -6.23 2.36
C PRO A 243 3.58 -7.56 1.90
N ALA A 244 3.88 -8.49 2.83
CA ALA A 244 4.44 -9.80 2.49
C ALA A 244 3.48 -10.63 1.63
N VAL A 245 2.18 -10.68 1.97
CA VAL A 245 1.17 -11.37 1.15
C VAL A 245 1.04 -10.74 -0.24
N LEU A 246 1.07 -9.40 -0.34
CA LEU A 246 1.04 -8.72 -1.63
C LEU A 246 2.29 -9.01 -2.47
N MET A 247 3.45 -9.20 -1.83
CA MET A 247 4.67 -9.64 -2.50
C MET A 247 4.49 -11.03 -3.11
N GLU A 248 3.92 -11.99 -2.38
CA GLU A 248 3.60 -13.32 -2.91
C GLU A 248 2.64 -13.24 -4.10
N GLU A 249 1.56 -12.46 -3.98
CA GLU A 249 0.57 -12.25 -5.05
C GLU A 249 1.22 -11.65 -6.31
N ALA A 250 2.09 -10.64 -6.13
CA ALA A 250 2.80 -9.98 -7.22
C ALA A 250 3.76 -10.94 -7.94
N VAL A 251 4.60 -11.66 -7.20
CA VAL A 251 5.55 -12.64 -7.77
C VAL A 251 4.80 -13.79 -8.44
N SER A 252 3.68 -14.23 -7.87
CA SER A 252 2.82 -15.26 -8.48
C SER A 252 2.20 -14.79 -9.79
N ALA A 253 1.77 -13.53 -9.85
CA ALA A 253 1.19 -12.94 -11.05
C ALA A 253 2.22 -12.82 -12.18
N VAL A 254 3.47 -12.45 -11.85
CA VAL A 254 4.58 -12.33 -12.81
C VAL A 254 5.05 -13.70 -13.31
N SER A 255 5.31 -14.65 -12.41
CA SER A 255 5.86 -15.97 -12.76
C SER A 255 4.83 -16.96 -13.31
N GLY A 256 3.54 -16.72 -13.04
CA GLY A 256 2.43 -17.61 -13.40
C GLY A 256 2.27 -18.81 -12.46
N SER A 257 2.96 -18.83 -11.32
CA SER A 257 2.94 -19.93 -10.35
C SER A 257 3.10 -19.43 -8.92
N LYS A 258 2.53 -20.13 -7.94
CA LYS A 258 2.80 -19.85 -6.53
C LYS A 258 4.28 -20.12 -6.20
N PRO A 259 4.91 -19.35 -5.29
CA PRO A 259 6.23 -19.68 -4.76
C PRO A 259 6.26 -21.06 -4.12
N ARG A 260 7.43 -21.72 -4.18
CA ARG A 260 7.65 -23.04 -3.60
C ARG A 260 7.78 -22.98 -2.08
N SER A 261 8.46 -21.96 -1.56
CA SER A 261 8.73 -21.81 -0.14
C SER A 261 9.03 -20.36 0.23
N TRP A 262 8.96 -20.10 1.53
CA TRP A 262 9.39 -18.87 2.16
C TRP A 262 10.64 -19.13 2.99
N ASP A 263 11.52 -18.14 3.06
CA ASP A 263 12.59 -18.02 4.04
C ASP A 263 12.34 -16.71 4.80
N ILE A 264 12.06 -16.81 6.10
CA ILE A 264 11.59 -15.71 6.93
C ILE A 264 12.43 -15.66 8.18
N ASP A 265 12.96 -14.48 8.45
CA ASP A 265 13.65 -14.14 9.69
C ASP A 265 13.04 -12.85 10.25
N ILE A 266 12.68 -12.88 11.52
CA ILE A 266 12.08 -11.78 12.28
C ILE A 266 12.87 -11.66 13.57
N GLU A 267 13.50 -10.51 13.75
CA GLU A 267 14.33 -10.22 14.92
C GLU A 267 13.81 -8.94 15.57
N GLU A 268 13.79 -8.88 16.90
CA GLU A 268 13.44 -7.64 17.60
C GLU A 268 14.54 -6.59 17.35
N GLY A 269 14.12 -5.39 16.93
CA GLY A 269 14.97 -4.25 16.66
C GLY A 269 14.99 -3.28 17.84
N TRP A 270 16.10 -3.28 18.58
CA TRP A 270 16.57 -2.37 19.64
C TRP A 270 15.60 -1.92 20.75
#